data_AF-B0N5Z2-F1
#
_entry.id   AF-B0N5Z2-F1
#
_cell.length_a   1.000
_cell.length_b   1.000
_cell.length_c   1.000
_cell.angle_alpha   90.00
_cell.angle_beta   90.00
_cell.angle_gamma   90.00
#
_symmetry.space_group_name_H-M   'P 1'
#
loop_
_entity.id
_entity.type
_entity.pdbx_description
1 polymer ?
#
loop_
_entity_poly.entity_id
_entity_poly.type
_entity_poly.pdbx_seq_one_letter_code
_entity_poly.pdbx_strand_id
1 'polypeptide(L)' 'MHRDIFKDVVDLVCCNYISDLRFLVKEVYQKIHKINFKEYDICELQKFFSYVFNIEISNYEDIEKFLNN' A
#
# COMPACT_ATOMS: atom_id res chain seq x y z
N MET A 1 11.83 -14.00 -4.71
CA MET A 1 11.85 -13.18 -3.50
C MET A 1 10.50 -12.51 -3.43
N HIS A 2 9.71 -12.77 -2.41
CA HIS A 2 8.45 -12.08 -2.17
C HIS A 2 8.80 -10.67 -1.67
N ARG A 3 8.31 -9.61 -2.34
CA ARG A 3 8.45 -8.25 -1.80
C ARG A 3 7.37 -8.01 -0.75
N ASP A 4 7.73 -7.26 0.27
CA ASP A 4 6.85 -6.90 1.38
C ASP A 4 6.42 -5.44 1.21
N ILE A 5 5.14 -5.23 0.92
CA ILE A 5 4.58 -3.90 0.65
C ILE A 5 4.66 -2.99 1.89
N PHE A 6 4.52 -3.53 3.10
CA PHE A 6 4.59 -2.72 4.31
C PHE A 6 5.99 -2.16 4.51
N LYS A 7 7.01 -3.01 4.34
CA LYS A 7 8.40 -2.59 4.45
C LYS A 7 8.77 -1.55 3.40
N ASP A 8 8.43 -1.83 2.14
CA ASP A 8 8.76 -0.93 1.03
C ASP A 8 8.08 0.44 1.20
N VAL A 9 6.84 0.47 1.69
CA VAL A 9 6.11 1.72 1.94
C VAL A 9 6.66 2.48 3.15
N VAL A 10 7.07 1.78 4.22
CA VAL A 10 7.76 2.40 5.36
C VAL A 10 9.03 3.12 4.91
N ASP A 11 9.85 2.45 4.10
CA ASP A 11 11.07 3.04 3.53
C ASP A 11 10.75 4.20 2.57
N LEU A 12 9.67 4.10 1.80
CA LEU A 12 9.26 5.12 0.82
C LEU A 12 8.70 6.41 1.45
N VAL A 13 7.99 6.27 2.57
CA VAL A 13 7.43 7.37 3.37
C VAL A 13 8.45 7.89 4.40
N CYS A 14 9.55 7.16 4.62
CA CYS A 14 10.57 7.44 5.62
C CYS A 14 10.01 7.51 7.05
N CYS A 15 9.13 6.56 7.42
CA CYS A 15 8.65 6.43 8.79
C CYS A 15 9.38 5.29 9.54
N ASN A 16 9.23 5.24 10.86
CA ASN A 16 9.98 4.27 11.68
C ASN A 16 9.21 2.97 11.91
N TYR A 17 7.87 3.04 11.89
CA TYR A 17 7.02 1.89 12.20
C TYR A 17 5.90 1.71 11.18
N ILE A 18 5.50 0.46 10.95
CA ILE A 18 4.31 0.13 10.14
C ILE A 18 3.05 0.81 10.70
N SER A 19 2.96 0.94 12.02
CA SER A 19 1.84 1.64 12.68
C SER A 19 1.68 3.09 12.26
N ASP A 20 2.78 3.75 11.85
CA ASP A 20 2.78 5.15 11.45
C ASP A 20 2.02 5.34 10.13
N LEU A 21 2.00 4.32 9.27
CA LEU A 21 1.33 4.37 7.97
C LEU A 21 -0.16 4.73 8.07
N ARG A 22 -0.85 4.28 9.14
CA ARG A 22 -2.26 4.61 9.40
C ARG A 22 -2.50 6.06 9.76
N PHE A 23 -1.47 6.77 10.22
CA PHE A 23 -1.54 8.20 10.53
C PHE A 23 -1.04 9.05 9.37
N LEU A 24 -0.24 8.45 8.47
CA LEU A 24 0.37 9.10 7.30
C LEU A 24 -0.37 8.77 5.99
N VAL A 25 -1.67 8.43 6.05
CA VAL A 25 -2.48 7.96 4.91
C VAL A 25 -2.31 8.83 3.66
N LYS A 26 -2.30 10.17 3.82
CA LYS A 26 -2.12 11.11 2.71
C LYS A 26 -0.74 11.00 2.05
N GLU A 27 0.31 10.86 2.84
CA GLU A 27 1.68 10.70 2.32
C GLU A 27 1.86 9.33 1.68
N VAL A 28 1.32 8.28 2.31
CA VAL A 28 1.29 6.94 1.73
C VAL A 28 0.61 6.99 0.37
N TYR A 29 -0.61 7.52 0.28
CA TYR A 29 -1.36 7.63 -0.99
C TYR A 29 -0.53 8.24 -2.10
N GLN A 30 0.06 9.42 -1.86
CA GLN A 30 0.88 10.12 -2.85
C GLN A 30 2.11 9.33 -3.30
N LYS A 31 2.71 8.55 -2.40
CA LYS A 31 3.93 7.81 -2.65
C LYS A 31 3.67 6.48 -3.37
N ILE A 32 2.60 5.78 -3.02
CA ILE A 32 2.30 4.45 -3.56
C ILE A 32 1.94 4.45 -5.05
N HIS A 33 1.60 5.60 -5.66
CA HIS A 33 1.46 5.72 -7.12
C HIS A 33 2.72 5.33 -7.89
N LYS A 34 3.89 5.35 -7.25
CA LYS A 34 5.17 4.99 -7.87
C LYS A 34 5.50 3.50 -7.74
N ILE A 35 4.69 2.74 -7.02
CA ILE A 35 4.90 1.33 -6.74
C ILE A 35 4.31 0.49 -7.87
N ASN A 36 5.05 -0.51 -8.33
CA ASN A 36 4.52 -1.54 -9.23
C ASN A 36 3.89 -2.67 -8.40
N PHE A 37 2.58 -2.57 -8.15
CA PHE A 37 1.85 -3.53 -7.30
C PHE A 37 1.90 -4.98 -7.82
N LYS A 38 2.18 -5.21 -9.09
CA LYS A 38 2.31 -6.56 -9.67
C LYS A 38 3.54 -7.32 -9.15
N GLU A 39 4.45 -6.65 -8.43
CA GLU A 39 5.61 -7.28 -7.77
C GLU A 39 5.27 -7.86 -6.39
N TYR A 40 4.04 -7.67 -5.91
CA TYR A 40 3.57 -8.11 -4.59
C TYR A 40 2.41 -9.09 -4.74
N ASP A 41 2.24 -9.96 -3.75
CA ASP A 41 1.14 -10.90 -3.69
C ASP A 41 -0.16 -10.20 -3.32
N ILE A 42 -1.25 -10.59 -3.98
CA ILE A 42 -2.55 -9.97 -3.78
C ILE A 42 -3.03 -10.08 -2.32
N CYS A 43 -2.69 -11.15 -1.60
CA CYS A 43 -3.07 -11.32 -0.20
C CYS A 43 -2.36 -10.31 0.72
N GLU A 44 -1.11 -9.93 0.39
CA GLU A 44 -0.39 -8.89 1.14
C GLU A 44 -0.95 -7.51 0.83
N LEU A 45 -1.24 -7.25 -0.44
CA LEU A 45 -1.89 -6.01 -0.86
C LEU A 45 -3.24 -5.83 -0.17
N GLN A 46 -4.06 -6.88 -0.10
CA GLN A 46 -5.33 -6.85 0.63
C GLN A 46 -5.18 -6.41 2.08
N LYS A 47 -4.21 -7.00 2.79
CA LYS A 47 -3.89 -6.62 4.18
C LYS A 47 -3.42 -5.17 4.27
N PHE A 48 -2.57 -4.73 3.36
CA PHE A 48 -2.04 -3.37 3.32
C PHE A 48 -3.14 -2.33 3.10
N PHE A 49 -3.95 -2.52 2.07
CA PHE A 49 -5.03 -1.58 1.74
C PHE A 49 -6.10 -1.54 2.83
N SER A 50 -6.45 -2.68 3.40
CA SER A 50 -7.35 -2.74 4.57
C SER A 50 -6.74 -2.05 5.78
N TYR A 51 -5.46 -2.26 6.06
CA TYR A 51 -4.80 -1.69 7.23
C TYR A 51 -4.63 -0.16 7.15
N VAL A 52 -4.15 0.35 6.01
CA VAL A 52 -3.79 1.77 5.85
C VAL A 52 -4.98 2.63 5.45
N PHE A 53 -5.79 2.15 4.50
CA PHE A 53 -6.87 2.94 3.90
C PHE A 53 -8.26 2.51 4.36
N ASN A 54 -8.37 1.42 5.12
CA ASN A 54 -9.65 0.84 5.52
C ASN A 54 -10.56 0.53 4.32
N ILE A 55 -9.96 0.02 3.23
CA ILE A 55 -10.65 -0.43 2.03
C ILE A 55 -10.37 -1.91 1.78
N GLU A 56 -11.33 -2.59 1.17
CA GLU A 56 -11.16 -3.95 0.70
C GLU A 56 -10.90 -3.95 -0.80
N ILE A 57 -9.89 -4.71 -1.22
CA ILE A 57 -9.58 -4.95 -2.64
C ILE A 57 -9.65 -6.45 -2.92
N SER A 58 -10.03 -6.84 -4.11
CA SER A 58 -10.07 -8.25 -4.53
C SER A 58 -9.03 -8.59 -5.60
N ASN A 59 -8.64 -7.59 -6.39
CA ASN A 59 -7.74 -7.75 -7.52
C ASN A 59 -6.94 -6.46 -7.80
N TYR A 60 -6.03 -6.52 -8.77
CA TYR A 60 -5.21 -5.37 -9.16
C TYR A 60 -6.02 -4.22 -9.80
N GLU A 61 -7.16 -4.51 -10.43
CA GLU A 61 -8.02 -3.49 -11.04
C GLU A 61 -8.67 -2.59 -9.97
N ASP A 62 -9.00 -3.13 -8.80
CA ASP A 62 -9.49 -2.36 -7.67
C ASP A 62 -8.44 -1.36 -7.17
N ILE A 63 -7.16 -1.74 -7.20
CA ILE A 63 -6.04 -0.85 -6.87
C ILE A 63 -5.94 0.27 -7.90
N GLU A 64 -6.04 -0.04 -9.18
CA GLU A 64 -6.03 0.98 -10.25
C GLU A 64 -7.23 1.94 -10.11
N LYS A 65 -8.43 1.44 -9.78
CA LYS A 65 -9.60 2.29 -9.52
C LYS A 65 -9.41 3.18 -8.29
N PHE A 66 -8.77 2.67 -7.24
CA PHE A 66 -8.47 3.44 -6.04
C PHE A 66 -7.49 4.59 -6.34
N LEU A 67 -6.42 4.32 -7.09
CA LEU A 67 -5.39 5.32 -7.41
C LEU A 67 -5.82 6.35 -8.47
N ASN A 68 -6.85 6.05 -9.26
CA ASN A 68 -7.35 6.98 -10.28
C ASN A 68 -8.48 7.90 -9.77
N ASN A 69 -8.90 7.75 -8.50
CA ASN A 69 -9.80 8.69 -7.82
C ASN A 69 -9.05 9.87 -7.19
#